data_AF-A0A1Y0IIX8-F1
#
_entry.id   AF-A0A1Y0IIX8-F1
#
_cell.length_a   1.000
_cell.length_b   1.000
_cell.length_c   1.000
_cell.angle_alpha   90.00
_cell.angle_beta   90.00
_cell.angle_gamma   90.00
#
_symmetry.space_group_name_H-M   'P 1'
#
loop_
_entity.id
_entity.type
_entity.pdbx_description
1 polymer ?
#
loop_
_entity_poly.entity_id
_entity_poly.type
_entity_poly.pdbx_seq_one_letter_code
_entity_poly.pdbx_strand_id
1 'polypeptide(L)' 'MKKTCRICKGRGKITTHMPLPMTVICSRCAGTGAVTLPDHIARKLQARREQKKLQEGEQ' A
#
# COMPACT_ATOMS: atom_id res chain seq x y z
N MET A 1 -8.45 7.32 -0.78
CA MET A 1 -7.97 6.37 0.27
C MET A 1 -6.44 6.29 0.27
N LYS A 2 -5.81 6.32 1.45
CA LYS A 2 -4.38 6.01 1.60
C LYS A 2 -4.21 4.52 1.87
N LYS A 3 -3.29 3.85 1.18
CA LYS A 3 -2.97 2.43 1.39
C LYS A 3 -1.49 2.29 1.68
N THR A 4 -1.13 1.38 2.59
CA THR A 4 0.25 1.08 2.90
C THR A 4 1.04 0.75 1.63
N CYS A 5 2.17 1.42 1.45
CA CYS A 5 3.05 1.18 0.31
C CYS A 5 3.58 -0.26 0.40
N ARG A 6 3.32 -1.07 -0.64
CA ARG A 6 3.73 -2.49 -0.66
C ARG A 6 5.24 -2.68 -0.79
N ILE A 7 5.94 -1.69 -1.35
CA ILE A 7 7.39 -1.75 -1.56
C ILE A 7 8.14 -1.57 -0.24
N CYS A 8 7.90 -0.46 0.47
CA CYS A 8 8.55 -0.20 1.77
C CYS A 8 7.77 -0.73 2.97
N LYS A 9 6.63 -1.41 2.74
CA LYS A 9 5.74 -1.96 3.79
C LYS A 9 5.37 -0.94 4.87
N GLY A 10 5.16 0.31 4.49
CA GLY A 10 4.81 1.38 5.44
C GLY A 10 6.00 2.14 6.03
N ARG A 11 7.24 1.68 5.84
CA ARG A 11 8.43 2.30 6.47
C ARG A 11 8.87 3.61 5.84
N GLY A 12 8.38 3.94 4.64
CA GLY A 12 8.81 5.13 3.87
C GLY A 12 10.21 5.01 3.25
N LYS A 13 11.04 4.08 3.70
CA LYS A 13 12.41 3.87 3.26
C LYS A 13 12.69 2.40 2.92
N ILE A 14 13.67 2.17 2.04
CA ILE A 14 14.12 0.85 1.59
C ILE A 14 15.60 0.74 1.91
N THR A 15 16.02 -0.37 2.48
CA THR A 15 17.44 -0.68 2.70
C THR A 15 17.94 -1.51 1.52
N THR A 16 18.95 -1.00 0.81
CA THR A 16 19.61 -1.69 -0.30
C THR A 16 21.01 -2.08 0.14
N HIS A 17 21.48 -3.28 -0.25
CA HIS A 17 22.75 -3.84 0.25
C HIS A 17 23.91 -3.79 -0.77
N MET A 18 23.76 -3.08 -1.90
CA MET A 18 24.80 -2.97 -2.94
C MET A 18 25.07 -1.51 -3.30
N PRO A 19 26.34 -1.06 -3.37
CA PRO A 19 27.58 -1.74 -2.98
C PRO A 19 27.82 -1.77 -1.44
N LEU A 20 27.07 -0.97 -0.67
CA LEU A 20 27.07 -0.90 0.80
C LEU A 20 25.61 -0.83 1.30
N PRO A 21 25.31 -1.22 2.55
CA PRO A 21 23.98 -1.04 3.12
C PRO A 21 23.62 0.45 3.20
N MET A 22 22.73 0.89 2.32
CA MET A 22 22.23 2.25 2.27
C MET A 22 20.72 2.25 2.46
N THR A 23 20.22 3.23 3.20
CA THR A 23 18.78 3.46 3.32
C THR A 23 18.38 4.58 2.37
N VAL A 24 17.55 4.25 1.39
CA VAL A 24 17.03 5.21 0.40
C VAL A 24 15.54 5.47 0.63
N ILE A 25 15.09 6.66 0.26
CA ILE A 25 13.67 7.01 0.31
C ILE A 25 12.91 6.13 -0.68
N CYS A 26 11.78 5.57 -0.25
CA CYS A 26 10.94 4.78 -1.13
C CYS A 26 10.28 5.69 -2.18
N SER A 27 10.78 5.64 -3.41
CA SER A 27 10.28 6.44 -4.53
C SER A 27 8.79 6.22 -4.80
N ARG A 28 8.30 5.00 -4.53
CA ARG A 28 6.89 4.65 -4.77
C ARG A 28 5.91 5.42 -3.88
N CYS A 29 6.30 5.78 -2.66
CA CYS A 29 5.47 6.56 -1.75
C CYS A 29 6.09 7.91 -1.36
N ALA A 30 7.18 8.30 -2.02
CA ALA A 30 7.95 9.50 -1.72
C ALA A 30 8.25 9.67 -0.21
N GLY A 31 8.63 8.59 0.48
CA GLY A 31 8.95 8.65 1.91
C GLY A 31 7.77 8.56 2.88
N THR A 32 6.53 8.68 2.40
CA THR A 32 5.34 8.78 3.29
C THR A 32 4.87 7.44 3.87
N GLY A 33 5.38 6.31 3.38
CA GLY A 33 4.94 4.98 3.79
C GLY A 33 3.57 4.56 3.23
N ALA A 34 2.81 5.49 2.64
CA ALA A 34 1.49 5.22 2.05
C ALA A 34 1.41 5.72 0.61
N VAL A 35 0.63 5.03 -0.22
CA VAL A 35 0.29 5.48 -1.57
C VAL A 35 -1.16 5.94 -1.57
N THR A 36 -1.39 7.12 -2.14
CA THR A 36 -2.76 7.60 -2.39
C THR A 36 -3.27 6.87 -3.62
N LEU A 37 -4.36 6.12 -3.46
CA LEU A 37 -5.04 5.50 -4.59
C LEU A 37 -5.95 6.53 -5.28
N PRO A 38 -5.99 6.52 -6.62
CA PRO A 38 -7.02 7.24 -7.38
C PRO A 38 -8.43 6.84 -6.92
N ASP A 39 -9.37 7.79 -6.96
CA ASP A 39 -10.71 7.62 -6.39
C ASP A 39 -11.47 6.43 -7.01
N HIS A 40 -11.38 6.26 -8.33
CA HIS A 40 -12.02 5.14 -9.04
C HIS A 40 -11.50 3.77 -8.58
N ILE A 41 -10.21 3.64 -8.23
CA ILE A 41 -9.65 2.39 -7.71
C ILE A 41 -10.05 2.18 -6.25
N ALA A 42 -10.11 3.26 -5.46
CA ALA A 42 -10.58 3.20 -4.07
C ALA A 42 -12.02 2.70 -3.98
N ARG A 43 -12.92 3.25 -4.82
CA ARG A 43 -14.32 2.81 -4.91
C ARG A 43 -14.43 1.33 -5.31
N LYS A 44 -13.68 0.89 -6.32
CA LYS A 44 -13.68 -0.53 -6.75
C LYS A 44 -13.18 -1.48 -5.67
N LEU A 45 -12.19 -1.05 -4.87
CA LEU A 45 -11.68 -1.83 -3.73
C LEU A 45 -12.68 -1.88 -2.57
N GLN A 46 -13.41 -0.80 -2.29
CA GLN A 46 -14.47 -0.79 -1.28
C GLN A 46 -15.61 -1.71 -1.68
N ALA A 47 -16.13 -1.60 -2.91
CA ALA A 47 -17.18 -2.47 -3.41
C ALA A 47 -16.83 -3.96 -3.31
N ARG A 48 -15.58 -4.32 -3.61
CA ARG A 48 -15.09 -5.70 -3.42
C ARG A 48 -15.04 -6.13 -1.95
N ARG A 49 -14.69 -5.24 -1.02
CA ARG A 49 -14.70 -5.55 0.42
C ARG A 49 -16.11 -5.72 0.95
N GLU A 50 -17.06 -4.91 0.48
CA GLU A 50 -18.47 -5.02 0.87
C GLU A 50 -19.07 -6.34 0.37
N GLN A 51 -18.79 -6.72 -0.88
CA GLN A 51 -19.21 -8.04 -1.41
C GLN A 51 -18.59 -9.21 -0.62
N LYS A 52 -17.31 -9.12 -0.23
CA LYS A 52 -16.67 -10.17 0.58
C LYS A 52 -17.29 -10.28 1.98
N LYS A 53 -17.62 -9.15 2.61
CA LYS A 53 -18.31 -9.14 3.92
C LYS A 53 -19.70 -9.75 3.86
N LEU A 54 -20.44 -9.51 2.77
CA LEU A 54 -21.74 -10.14 2.54
C LEU A 54 -21.60 -11.66 2.39
N GLN A 55 -20.61 -12.13 1.63
CA GLN A 55 -20.33 -13.56 1.47
C GLN A 55 -19.84 -14.27 2.75
N GLU A 56 -19.09 -13.59 3.62
CA GLU A 56 -18.60 -14.16 4.88
C GLU A 56 -19.65 -14.12 6.00
N GLY A 57 -20.76 -13.39 5.85
CA GLY A 57 -21.86 -13.35 6.80
C GLY A 57 -22.96 -14.41 6.58
N GLU A 58 -22.85 -15.21 5.52
CA GLU A 58 -23.78 -16.30 5.17
C GLU A 58 -23.25 -17.72 5.54
N GLN A 59 -22.17 -17.81 6.34
CA GLN A 59 -21.63 -19.08 6.86
C GLN A 59 -21.88 -19.24 8.36
#